data_AF-A0A9E3MTW4-F1
#
_entry.id   AF-A0A9E3MTW4-F1
#
_cell.length_a   1.000
_cell.length_b   1.000
_cell.length_c   1.000
_cell.angle_alpha   90.00
_cell.angle_beta   90.00
_cell.angle_gamma   90.00
#
_symmetry.space_group_name_H-M   'P 1'
#
loop_
_entity.id
_entity.type
_entity.pdbx_description
1 polymer ?
#
loop_
_entity_poly.entity_id
_entity_poly.type
_entity_poly.pdbx_seq_one_letter_code
_entity_poly.pdbx_strand_id
1 'polypeptide(L)'
;MADPAMSVTPYWELTFDADGDPDTGRRDRLLAEVVDRGVKDLVVFTHGWNSDHSGATRLYSSFFAPFPQLAQAARLGYVGVVWPSMRFYDEPIPDFPRSVAAEMPPRPVL
;
A
#
# COMPACT_ATOMS: atom_id res chain seq x y z
N MET A 1 17.32 -6.18 5.97
CA MET A 1 17.29 -4.75 5.58
C MET A 1 16.50 -4.03 6.66
N ALA A 2 17.05 -2.98 7.27
CA ALA A 2 16.31 -2.20 8.26
C ALA A 2 15.11 -1.55 7.57
N ASP A 3 13.93 -1.69 8.18
CA ASP A 3 12.75 -0.94 7.79
C ASP A 3 13.11 0.55 7.84
N PRO A 4 13.07 1.31 6.73
CA PRO A 4 13.36 2.73 6.78
C PRO A 4 12.35 3.36 7.74
N ALA A 5 12.85 3.92 8.85
CA ALA A 5 12.03 4.60 9.84
C ALA A 5 11.04 5.53 9.10
N MET A 6 9.75 5.33 9.33
CA MET A 6 8.69 6.11 8.69
C MET A 6 8.97 7.61 8.86
N SER A 7 8.79 8.38 7.79
CA SER A 7 9.10 9.81 7.76
C SER A 7 8.22 10.66 8.68
N VAL A 8 7.11 10.09 9.18
CA VAL A 8 6.07 10.77 9.94
C VAL A 8 5.66 9.95 11.16
N THR A 9 5.13 10.68 12.15
CA THR A 9 4.52 10.11 13.35
C THR A 9 3.33 10.99 13.78
N PRO A 10 2.22 10.42 14.28
CA PRO A 10 1.94 8.99 14.39
C PRO A 10 1.55 8.35 13.04
N TYR A 11 2.00 7.12 12.81
CA TYR A 11 1.70 6.34 11.60
C TYR A 11 1.11 4.98 11.96
N TRP A 12 0.12 4.55 11.19
CA TRP A 12 -0.47 3.21 11.26
C TRP A 12 -0.54 2.58 9.88
N GLU A 13 -0.51 1.26 9.85
CA GLU A 13 -0.73 0.48 8.64
C GLU A 13 -2.03 -0.31 8.79
N LEU A 14 -2.99 -0.07 7.91
CA LEU A 14 -4.19 -0.89 7.77
C LEU A 14 -3.93 -1.93 6.69
N THR A 15 -4.02 -3.20 7.05
CA THR A 15 -3.84 -4.31 6.11
C THR A 15 -5.19 -4.95 5.85
N PHE A 16 -5.50 -5.20 4.59
CA PHE A 16 -6.66 -5.95 4.15
C PHE A 16 -6.20 -7.23 3.48
N ASP A 17 -6.99 -8.29 3.56
CA ASP A 17 -6.78 -9.49 2.76
C ASP A 17 -7.43 -9.36 1.36
N ALA A 18 -7.42 -10.45 0.60
CA ALA A 18 -7.92 -10.47 -0.76
C ALA A 18 -9.45 -10.28 -0.86
N ASP A 19 -10.18 -10.58 0.22
CA ASP A 19 -11.62 -10.41 0.32
C ASP A 19 -12.01 -9.01 0.83
N GLY A 20 -11.01 -8.21 1.21
CA GLY A 20 -11.20 -6.89 1.76
C GLY A 20 -11.50 -6.89 3.26
N ASP A 21 -11.22 -8.00 3.95
CA ASP A 21 -11.32 -8.06 5.40
C ASP A 21 -10.08 -7.43 6.04
N PRO A 22 -10.24 -6.51 7.00
CA PRO A 22 -9.11 -5.88 7.66
C PRO A 22 -8.46 -6.81 8.69
N ASP A 23 -7.14 -6.68 8.86
CA ASP A 23 -6.46 -7.11 10.08
C ASP A 23 -7.10 -6.35 11.27
N THR A 24 -7.94 -7.05 12.03
CA THR A 24 -8.73 -6.46 13.11
C THR A 24 -7.86 -5.89 14.22
N GLY A 25 -6.70 -6.51 14.50
CA GLY A 25 -5.77 -6.01 15.53
C GLY A 25 -5.16 -4.66 15.13
N ARG A 26 -4.76 -4.52 13.86
CA ARG A 26 -4.25 -3.24 13.33
C ARG A 26 -5.32 -2.17 13.27
N ARG A 27 -6.53 -2.54 12.82
CA ARG A 27 -7.69 -1.64 12.79
C ARG A 27 -8.03 -1.13 14.18
N ASP A 28 -8.17 -2.01 15.15
CA ASP A 28 -8.59 -1.64 16.51
C ASP A 28 -7.52 -0.79 17.20
N ARG A 29 -6.24 -1.09 16.94
CA ARG A 29 -5.12 -0.24 17.38
C ARG A 29 -5.19 1.17 16.80
N LEU A 30 -5.45 1.32 15.50
CA LEU A 30 -5.64 2.62 14.88
C LEU A 30 -6.78 3.37 15.58
N LEU A 31 -7.95 2.75 15.72
CA LEU A 31 -9.14 3.38 16.30
C LEU A 31 -8.93 3.82 17.76
N ALA A 32 -8.20 3.04 18.56
CA ALA A 32 -7.86 3.42 19.92
C ALA A 32 -6.83 4.57 19.94
N GLU A 33 -5.71 4.41 19.21
CA GLU A 33 -4.60 5.35 19.30
C GLU A 33 -4.90 6.72 18.67
N VAL A 34 -5.81 6.83 17.68
CA VAL A 34 -6.18 8.15 17.13
C VAL A 34 -6.86 9.02 18.18
N VAL A 35 -7.67 8.43 19.05
CA VAL A 35 -8.33 9.12 20.16
C VAL A 35 -7.29 9.48 21.22
N ASP A 36 -6.49 8.50 21.65
CA ASP A 36 -5.50 8.67 22.72
C ASP A 36 -4.44 9.72 22.36
N ARG A 37 -4.02 9.76 21.09
CA ARG A 37 -3.04 10.74 20.59
C ARG A 37 -3.66 12.08 20.20
N GLY A 38 -4.97 12.24 20.31
CA GLY A 38 -5.68 13.48 20.03
C GLY A 38 -5.61 13.92 18.56
N VAL A 39 -5.44 12.97 17.63
CA VAL A 39 -5.49 13.20 16.18
C VAL A 39 -6.85 13.79 15.81
N LYS A 40 -6.84 14.77 14.90
CA LYS A 40 -8.06 15.44 14.41
C LYS A 40 -8.30 15.22 12.93
N ASP A 41 -7.22 15.01 12.18
CA ASP A 41 -7.28 14.80 10.74
C ASP A 41 -6.42 13.58 10.39
N LEU A 42 -6.99 12.65 9.63
CA LEU A 42 -6.28 11.48 9.13
C LEU A 42 -5.95 11.67 7.65
N VAL A 43 -4.68 11.49 7.31
CA VAL A 43 -4.22 11.38 5.92
C VAL A 43 -4.07 9.89 5.61
N VAL A 44 -4.95 9.37 4.77
CA VAL A 44 -4.95 7.97 4.35
C VAL A 44 -4.40 7.88 2.93
N PHE A 45 -3.41 7.03 2.71
CA PHE A 45 -2.83 6.78 1.40
C PHE A 45 -2.79 5.29 1.11
N THR A 46 -3.36 4.92 -0.03
CA THR A 46 -3.43 3.54 -0.51
C THR A 46 -2.54 3.42 -1.73
N HIS A 47 -1.59 2.49 -1.70
CA HIS A 47 -0.77 2.22 -2.88
C HIS A 47 -1.61 1.53 -3.97
N GLY A 48 -1.19 1.71 -5.22
CA GLY A 48 -1.79 1.02 -6.36
C GLY A 48 -1.20 -0.38 -6.59
N TRP A 49 -1.65 -1.04 -7.66
CA TRP A 49 -1.17 -2.36 -8.08
C TRP A 49 0.36 -2.47 -8.20
N ASN A 50 0.90 -3.68 -8.01
CA ASN A 50 2.29 -4.08 -8.22
C ASN A 50 3.35 -3.52 -7.25
N SER A 51 2.98 -3.16 -6.02
CA SER A 51 3.98 -2.98 -4.95
C SER A 51 3.92 -4.16 -3.99
N ASP A 52 5.09 -4.67 -3.61
CA ASP A 52 5.21 -5.50 -2.41
C ASP A 52 5.06 -4.62 -1.16
N HIS A 53 4.98 -5.25 0.01
CA HIS A 53 4.86 -4.53 1.28
C HIS A 53 5.98 -3.48 1.48
N SER A 54 7.21 -3.83 1.14
CA SER A 54 8.35 -2.94 1.31
C SER A 54 8.33 -1.73 0.36
N GLY A 55 7.91 -1.94 -0.89
CA GLY A 55 7.70 -0.90 -1.89
C GLY A 55 6.56 0.03 -1.50
N ALA A 56 5.45 -0.51 -1.00
CA ALA A 56 4.33 0.28 -0.49
C ALA A 56 4.76 1.19 0.68
N THR A 57 5.45 0.64 1.68
CA THR A 57 5.95 1.41 2.83
C THR A 57 6.91 2.53 2.43
N ARG A 58 7.78 2.28 1.44
CA ARG A 58 8.65 3.34 0.87
C ARG A 58 7.84 4.44 0.19
N LEU A 59 6.82 4.08 -0.59
CA LEU A 59 5.93 5.03 -1.24
C LEU A 59 5.22 5.91 -0.21
N TYR A 60 4.77 5.30 0.90
CA TYR A 60 4.10 6.00 2.00
C TYR A 60 5.04 6.98 2.68
N SER A 61 6.23 6.53 3.06
CA SER A 61 7.23 7.36 3.70
C SER A 61 7.59 8.56 2.81
N SER A 62 7.81 8.35 1.51
CA SER A 62 8.10 9.45 0.57
C SER A 62 6.91 10.40 0.38
N PHE A 63 5.68 9.89 0.28
CA PHE A 63 4.48 10.71 0.11
C PHE A 63 4.19 11.57 1.34
N PHE A 64 4.32 11.02 2.55
CA PHE A 64 4.00 11.72 3.79
C PHE A 64 5.09 12.69 4.26
N ALA A 65 6.34 12.51 3.83
CA ALA A 65 7.49 13.29 4.30
C ALA A 65 7.30 14.83 4.31
N PRO A 66 6.60 15.46 3.34
CA PRO A 66 6.41 16.92 3.34
C PRO A 66 5.39 17.43 4.36
N PHE A 67 4.44 16.61 4.81
CA PHE A 67 3.27 17.04 5.60
C PHE A 67 3.62 17.76 6.91
N PRO A 68 4.60 17.30 7.72
CA PRO A 68 4.97 18.00 8.95
C PRO A 68 5.38 19.46 8.74
N GLN A 69 5.88 19.82 7.56
CA GLN A 69 6.26 21.20 7.21
C GLN A 69 5.07 21.99 6.65
N LEU A 70 4.18 21.34 5.90
CA LEU A 70 3.03 21.98 5.25
C LEU A 70 1.86 22.24 6.20
N ALA A 71 1.70 21.41 7.25
CA ALA A 71 0.52 21.41 8.11
C ALA A 71 0.89 21.43 9.61
N GLN A 72 1.83 22.30 10.00
CA GLN A 72 2.38 22.36 11.36
C GLN A 72 1.34 22.58 12.48
N ALA A 73 0.25 23.29 12.19
CA ALA A 73 -0.81 23.57 13.16
C ALA A 73 -1.87 22.45 13.24
N ALA A 74 -1.88 21.53 12.27
CA ALA A 74 -2.85 20.44 12.21
C ALA A 74 -2.42 19.29 13.14
N ARG A 75 -3.40 18.56 13.67
CA ARG A 75 -3.16 17.36 14.48
C ARG A 75 -3.31 16.13 13.60
N LEU A 76 -2.35 15.97 12.70
CA LEU A 76 -2.38 14.91 11.69
C LEU A 76 -2.02 13.54 12.27
N GLY A 77 -2.68 12.51 11.76
CA GLY A 77 -2.24 11.12 11.81
C GLY A 77 -2.18 10.53 10.40
N TYR A 78 -1.30 9.56 10.19
CA TYR A 78 -1.01 9.04 8.85
C TYR A 78 -1.33 7.55 8.77
N VAL A 79 -2.02 7.13 7.71
CA VAL A 79 -2.41 5.73 7.50
C VAL A 79 -1.98 5.26 6.12
N GLY A 80 -1.17 4.21 6.08
CA GLY A 80 -0.89 3.44 4.87
C GLY A 80 -1.85 2.26 4.75
N VAL A 81 -2.45 2.04 3.57
CA VAL A 81 -3.37 0.92 3.32
C VAL A 81 -2.70 -0.18 2.50
N VAL A 82 -2.37 -1.30 3.13
CA VAL A 82 -1.80 -2.46 2.45
C VAL A 82 -2.91 -3.39 1.99
N TRP A 83 -2.98 -3.64 0.70
CA TRP A 83 -3.84 -4.65 0.07
C TRP A 83 -2.95 -5.63 -0.71
N PRO A 84 -3.28 -6.93 -0.78
CA PRO A 84 -2.58 -7.90 -1.63
C PRO A 84 -2.88 -7.61 -3.11
N SER A 85 -2.24 -6.58 -3.66
CA SER A 85 -2.38 -6.14 -5.05
C SER A 85 -1.16 -6.45 -5.90
N MET A 86 -0.43 -7.51 -5.53
CA MET A 86 0.72 -8.00 -6.28
C MET A 86 0.23 -9.00 -7.32
N ARG A 87 0.54 -8.74 -8.59
CA ARG A 87 0.24 -9.65 -9.68
C ARG A 87 1.52 -10.24 -10.23
N PHE A 88 1.53 -11.54 -10.48
CA PHE A 88 2.66 -12.20 -11.13
C PHE A 88 2.57 -12.03 -12.65
N TYR A 89 3.72 -11.90 -13.33
CA TYR A 89 3.78 -11.61 -14.77
C TYR A 89 3.10 -12.68 -15.64
N ASP A 90 3.01 -13.91 -15.15
CA ASP A 90 2.39 -15.06 -15.78
C ASP A 90 0.89 -15.22 -15.48
N GLU A 91 0.34 -14.41 -14.57
CA GLU A 91 -1.10 -14.42 -14.29
C GLU A 91 -1.89 -13.73 -15.42
N PRO A 92 -2.99 -14.32 -15.90
CA PRO A 92 -3.88 -13.67 -16.87
C PRO A 92 -4.58 -12.45 -16.26
N ILE A 93 -4.99 -11.48 -17.09
CA ILE A 93 -5.72 -10.30 -16.58
C ILE A 93 -7.13 -10.77 -16.21
N PRO A 94 -7.60 -10.54 -14.96
CA PRO A 94 -9.00 -10.80 -14.60
C PRO A 94 -9.95 -10.11 -15.59
N ASP A 95 -11.04 -10.78 -15.95
CA ASP A 95 -12.05 -10.30 -16.91
C ASP A 95 -11.60 -10.09 -18.37
N PHE A 96 -10.37 -10.47 -18.72
CA PHE A 96 -9.93 -10.54 -20.12
C PHE A 96 -9.77 -11.99 -20.57
N PRO A 97 -10.11 -12.31 -21.83
CA PRO A 97 -9.73 -13.59 -22.41
C PRO A 97 -8.21 -13.74 -22.35
N ARG A 98 -7.72 -14.95 -22.01
CA ARG A 98 -6.28 -15.24 -22.00
C ARG A 98 -5.69 -14.84 -23.35
N SER A 99 -4.76 -13.88 -23.35
CA SER A 99 -3.94 -13.61 -24.53
C SER A 99 -3.17 -14.88 -24.83
N VAL A 100 -3.61 -15.65 -25.83
CA VAL A 100 -2.79 -16.71 -26.40
C VAL A 100 -1.55 -16.01 -26.94
N ALA A 101 -0.40 -16.27 -26.32
CA ALA A 101 0.87 -15.87 -26.90
C ALA A 101 0.85 -16.42 -28.33
N ALA A 102 0.93 -15.52 -29.32
CA ALA A 102 0.92 -15.90 -30.71
C ALA A 102 1.93 -17.02 -30.90
N GLU A 103 1.45 -18.17 -31.36
CA GLU A 103 2.28 -19.33 -31.65
C GLU A 103 3.41 -18.84 -32.57
N MET A 104 4.63 -18.79 -32.04
CA MET A 104 5.77 -18.34 -32.83
C MET A 104 5.86 -19.26 -34.04
N PRO A 105 5.87 -18.73 -35.28
CA PRO A 105 5.99 -19.57 -36.46
C PRO A 105 7.28 -20.40 -36.33
N PRO A 106 7.26 -21.68 -36.75
CA PRO A 106 8.41 -22.55 -36.62
C PRO A 106 9.63 -21.88 -37.25
N ARG A 107 10.75 -21.85 -36.50
CA ARG A 107 11.99 -21.27 -36.99
C ARG A 107 12.39 -21.99 -38.28
N PRO A 108 12.70 -21.26 -39.37
CA PRO A 108 13.14 -21.88 -40.60
C PRO A 108 14.41 -22.68 -40.32
N VAL A 109 14.40 -23.93 -40.79
CA VAL A 109 15.55 -24.82 -40.75
C VAL A 109 16.52 -24.33 -41.83
N LEU A 110 17.74 -23.97 -41.43
CA LEU A 110 18.86 -23.71 -42.35
C LEU A 110 19.50 -25.04 -42.76
#